data_AF-A0A8T3V6E7-F1
#
_entry.id   AF-A0A8T3V6E7-F1
#
_cell.length_a   1.000
_cell.length_b   1.000
_cell.length_c   1.000
_cell.angle_alpha   90.00
_cell.angle_beta   90.00
_cell.angle_gamma   90.00
#
_symmetry.space_group_name_H-M   'P 1'
#
loop_
_entity.id
_entity.type
_entity.pdbx_description
1 polymer ?
#
loop_
_entity_poly.entity_id
_entity_poly.type
_entity_poly.pdbx_seq_one_letter_code
_entity_poly.pdbx_strand_id
1 'polypeptide(L)'
;MSKTCPKCGENLPDDAHFCGNCGYDFFKKDTASKSNSGFDGKIFLAIIVIVAIIVVGIFFAIGSGGNNSTNDNADVSEVDLTITEVNGYTSSSANPQSYSLYTQALFNKVPSDLKGYNVRTTYLDANGTEIGFETETLSNIYYDSDYSLSFGYYTTYKKPNPDHVTVEIIKDGKTIDNFTQKIDQSKIKFLN
;
A
#
# COMPACT_ATOMS: atom_id res chain seq x y z
N MET A 1 2.91 -33.92 -23.34
CA MET A 1 3.34 -32.80 -24.22
C MET A 1 3.16 -31.52 -23.40
N SER A 2 4.01 -30.51 -23.64
CA SER A 2 4.07 -29.29 -22.83
C SER A 2 4.05 -28.07 -23.73
N LYS A 3 3.35 -27.01 -23.32
CA LYS A 3 3.26 -25.74 -24.04
C LYS A 3 3.93 -24.62 -23.25
N THR A 4 4.52 -23.69 -23.97
CA THR A 4 5.19 -22.54 -23.36
C THR A 4 4.23 -21.35 -23.34
N CYS A 5 4.14 -20.66 -22.19
CA CYS A 5 3.34 -19.46 -22.07
C CYS A 5 3.92 -18.34 -22.95
N PRO A 6 3.14 -17.75 -23.88
CA PRO A 6 3.64 -16.68 -24.75
C PRO A 6 3.89 -15.35 -23.99
N LYS A 7 3.33 -15.20 -22.79
CA LYS A 7 3.44 -13.96 -22.00
C LYS A 7 4.68 -13.93 -21.09
N CYS A 8 5.09 -15.08 -20.54
CA CYS A 8 6.21 -15.13 -19.57
C CYS A 8 7.26 -16.21 -19.85
N GLY A 9 7.04 -17.11 -20.82
CA GLY A 9 8.01 -18.17 -21.16
C GLY A 9 7.99 -19.40 -20.25
N GLU A 10 7.05 -19.48 -19.30
CA GLU A 10 6.90 -20.65 -18.41
C GLU A 10 6.47 -21.90 -19.20
N ASN A 11 6.97 -23.08 -18.81
CA ASN A 11 6.55 -24.34 -19.41
C ASN A 11 5.39 -24.94 -18.62
N LEU A 12 4.26 -25.14 -19.30
CA LEU A 12 3.03 -25.64 -18.69
C LEU A 12 2.58 -26.96 -19.33
N PRO A 13 1.79 -27.75 -18.59
CA PRO A 13 1.02 -28.84 -19.15
C PRO A 13 0.14 -28.37 -20.33
N ASP A 14 -0.05 -29.20 -21.35
CA ASP A 14 -0.85 -28.84 -22.52
C ASP A 14 -2.32 -28.54 -22.21
N ASP A 15 -2.86 -29.17 -21.16
CA ASP A 15 -4.21 -28.98 -20.65
C ASP A 15 -4.37 -27.75 -19.76
N ALA A 16 -3.30 -26.99 -19.50
CA ALA A 16 -3.40 -25.79 -18.66
C ALA A 16 -4.31 -24.73 -19.30
N HIS A 17 -5.41 -24.38 -18.63
CA HIS A 17 -6.33 -23.32 -19.09
C HIS A 17 -5.76 -21.92 -18.87
N PHE A 18 -4.97 -21.76 -17.81
CA PHE A 18 -4.35 -20.50 -17.42
C PHE A 18 -2.88 -20.72 -17.03
N CYS A 19 -2.04 -19.70 -17.20
CA CYS A 19 -0.67 -19.73 -16.74
C CYS A 19 -0.62 -19.45 -15.23
N GLY A 20 -0.18 -20.43 -14.43
CA GLY A 20 -0.03 -20.27 -12.98
C GLY A 20 1.05 -19.27 -12.54
N ASN A 21 1.97 -18.90 -13.43
CA ASN A 21 3.02 -17.92 -13.15
C ASN A 21 2.60 -16.47 -13.44
N CYS A 22 1.83 -16.21 -14.51
CA CYS A 22 1.51 -14.84 -14.95
C CYS A 22 0.02 -14.56 -15.22
N GLY A 23 -0.87 -15.52 -14.97
CA GLY A 23 -2.32 -15.39 -15.15
C GLY A 23 -2.83 -15.34 -16.60
N TYR A 24 -2.01 -15.71 -17.60
CA TYR A 24 -2.42 -15.69 -19.01
C TYR A 24 -3.47 -16.78 -19.32
N ASP A 25 -4.57 -16.42 -19.98
CA ASP A 25 -5.65 -17.33 -20.40
C ASP A 25 -5.40 -17.84 -21.82
N PHE A 26 -5.27 -19.16 -21.98
CA PHE A 26 -5.00 -19.80 -23.28
C PHE A 26 -6.24 -20.00 -24.14
N PHE A 27 -7.44 -19.76 -23.60
CA PHE A 27 -8.73 -20.08 -24.23
C PHE A 27 -9.57 -18.85 -24.56
N LYS A 28 -9.09 -17.65 -24.23
CA LYS A 28 -9.74 -16.41 -24.67
C LYS A 28 -9.56 -16.24 -26.18
N LYS A 29 -10.63 -16.48 -26.94
CA LYS A 29 -10.67 -16.23 -28.39
C LYS A 29 -10.58 -14.73 -28.64
N ASP A 30 -9.50 -14.30 -29.27
CA ASP A 30 -9.36 -12.96 -29.81
C ASP A 30 -10.41 -12.75 -30.92
N THR A 31 -11.43 -11.96 -30.64
CA THR A 31 -12.20 -11.30 -31.69
C THR A 31 -11.33 -10.21 -32.31
N ALA A 32 -10.51 -10.59 -33.28
CA ALA A 32 -9.92 -9.66 -34.21
C ALA A 32 -11.03 -8.93 -34.98
N SER A 33 -11.26 -7.65 -34.67
CA SER A 33 -11.88 -6.73 -35.64
C SER A 33 -10.78 -6.09 -36.45
N LYS A 34 -10.77 -6.40 -37.74
CA LYS A 34 -9.84 -5.89 -38.75
C LYS A 34 -10.55 -4.80 -39.56
N SER A 35 -9.80 -3.74 -39.85
CA SER A 35 -9.88 -2.91 -41.09
C SER A 35 -10.96 -1.82 -41.17
N ASN A 36 -10.56 -0.54 -41.27
CA ASN A 36 -10.22 0.12 -42.55
C ASN A 36 -9.88 1.62 -42.40
N SER A 37 -8.97 2.05 -43.27
CA SER A 37 -8.60 3.39 -43.75
C SER A 37 -9.46 4.63 -43.40
N GLY A 38 -8.78 5.71 -43.01
CA GLY A 38 -9.33 7.08 -43.02
C GLY A 38 -8.40 8.11 -42.39
N PHE A 39 -7.50 8.66 -43.19
CA PHE A 39 -6.53 9.71 -42.88
C PHE A 39 -7.22 11.06 -42.61
N ASP A 40 -7.08 11.65 -41.42
CA ASP A 40 -6.91 13.12 -41.27
C ASP A 40 -6.40 13.57 -39.87
N GLY A 41 -5.24 14.23 -39.84
CA GLY A 41 -4.39 14.45 -38.65
C GLY A 41 -4.77 15.60 -37.71
N LYS A 42 -6.03 16.06 -37.71
CA LYS A 42 -6.50 17.14 -36.81
C LYS A 42 -7.55 16.72 -35.77
N ILE A 43 -8.05 15.48 -35.83
CA ILE A 43 -9.06 14.93 -34.92
C ILE A 43 -8.44 14.12 -33.77
N PHE A 44 -7.15 13.78 -33.86
CA PHE A 44 -6.46 12.89 -32.90
C PHE A 44 -6.28 13.50 -31.48
N LEU A 45 -6.18 14.82 -31.36
CA LEU A 45 -6.00 15.50 -30.07
C LEU A 45 -7.29 15.58 -29.23
N ALA A 46 -8.46 15.68 -29.86
CA ALA A 46 -9.74 15.73 -29.14
C ALA A 46 -10.16 14.37 -28.57
N ILE A 47 -9.82 13.27 -29.28
CA ILE A 47 -10.15 11.90 -28.86
C ILE A 47 -9.30 11.46 -27.66
N ILE A 48 -8.03 11.86 -27.58
CA ILE A 48 -7.16 11.54 -26.43
C ILE A 48 -7.69 12.17 -25.13
N VAL A 49 -8.20 13.40 -25.19
CA VAL A 49 -8.78 14.08 -24.01
C VAL A 49 -10.09 13.44 -23.58
N ILE A 50 -10.94 13.02 -24.51
CA ILE A 50 -12.22 12.33 -24.19
C ILE A 50 -11.96 10.94 -23.60
N VAL A 51 -10.99 10.18 -24.12
CA VAL A 51 -10.61 8.87 -23.56
C VAL A 51 -10.00 9.02 -22.16
N ALA A 52 -9.19 10.04 -21.91
CA ALA A 52 -8.65 10.31 -20.56
C ALA A 52 -9.76 10.64 -19.55
N ILE A 53 -10.79 11.41 -19.93
CA ILE A 53 -11.93 11.73 -19.05
C ILE A 53 -12.78 10.48 -18.78
N ILE A 54 -12.97 9.62 -19.77
CA ILE A 54 -13.70 8.36 -19.61
C ILE A 54 -12.93 7.40 -18.69
N VAL A 55 -11.61 7.27 -18.84
CA VAL A 55 -10.78 6.41 -17.96
C VAL A 55 -10.81 6.89 -16.50
N VAL A 56 -10.79 8.21 -16.26
CA VAL A 56 -10.90 8.77 -14.90
C VAL A 56 -12.32 8.60 -14.33
N GLY A 57 -13.36 8.72 -15.15
CA GLY A 57 -14.75 8.49 -14.74
C GLY A 57 -15.07 7.02 -14.42
N ILE A 58 -14.47 6.07 -15.14
CA ILE A 58 -14.63 4.63 -14.85
C ILE A 58 -13.83 4.24 -13.59
N PHE A 59 -12.68 4.89 -13.33
CA PHE A 59 -11.90 4.65 -12.11
C PHE A 59 -12.65 5.06 -10.83
N PHE A 60 -13.58 6.01 -10.92
CA PHE A 60 -14.43 6.45 -9.80
C PHE A 60 -15.75 5.66 -9.65
N ALA A 61 -16.09 4.76 -10.58
CA ALA A 61 -17.40 4.10 -10.65
C ALA A 61 -17.37 2.56 -10.54
N ILE A 62 -16.25 1.97 -10.11
CA ILE A 62 -16.20 0.55 -9.68
C ILE A 62 -16.08 0.52 -8.15
N GLY A 63 -17.02 1.18 -7.50
CA GLY A 63 -17.43 0.87 -6.14
C GLY A 63 -18.74 0.11 -6.22
N SER A 64 -18.78 -1.07 -5.60
CA SER A 64 -19.94 -1.92 -5.30
C SER A 64 -20.22 -3.09 -6.25
N GLY A 65 -20.04 -4.31 -5.73
CA GLY A 65 -20.96 -5.42 -6.02
C GLY A 65 -20.32 -6.77 -6.35
N GLY A 66 -20.11 -7.60 -5.32
CA GLY A 66 -19.88 -9.04 -5.52
C GLY A 66 -19.33 -9.77 -4.30
N ASN A 67 -20.19 -10.09 -3.33
CA ASN A 67 -19.89 -11.09 -2.31
C ASN A 67 -19.71 -12.47 -2.98
N ASN A 68 -18.55 -13.07 -2.77
CA ASN A 68 -18.42 -14.52 -2.71
C ASN A 68 -17.48 -14.85 -1.55
N SER A 69 -18.05 -15.45 -0.52
CA SER A 69 -17.30 -16.16 0.51
C SER A 69 -16.57 -17.32 -0.16
N THR A 70 -15.28 -17.15 -0.38
CA THR A 70 -14.33 -18.26 -0.33
C THR A 70 -13.79 -18.31 1.09
N ASN A 71 -13.95 -19.45 1.75
CA ASN A 71 -13.13 -19.80 2.91
C ASN A 71 -11.71 -20.08 2.38
N ASP A 72 -11.05 -19.04 1.92
CA ASP A 72 -9.63 -19.08 1.65
C ASP A 72 -8.96 -18.92 3.02
N ASN A 73 -8.51 -20.04 3.58
CA ASN A 73 -7.29 -19.98 4.40
C ASN A 73 -6.14 -19.62 3.44
N ALA A 74 -6.18 -18.41 2.90
CA ALA A 74 -5.05 -17.81 2.27
C ALA A 74 -4.06 -17.59 3.41
N ASP A 75 -2.99 -18.38 3.40
CA ASP A 75 -1.78 -18.08 4.14
C ASP A 75 -1.32 -16.69 3.67
N VAL A 76 -1.82 -15.67 4.35
CA VAL A 76 -1.57 -14.28 4.02
C VAL A 76 -0.18 -13.96 4.55
N SER A 77 0.84 -14.26 3.75
CA SER A 77 2.26 -14.06 4.08
C SER A 77 2.72 -12.60 4.04
N GLU A 78 1.79 -11.66 3.93
CA GLU A 78 2.04 -10.26 3.62
C GLU A 78 1.15 -9.37 4.48
N VAL A 79 1.74 -8.32 5.03
CA VAL A 79 1.05 -7.26 5.76
C VAL A 79 0.84 -6.11 4.79
N ASP A 80 -0.41 -5.75 4.54
CA ASP A 80 -0.78 -4.58 3.76
C ASP A 80 -1.42 -3.55 4.70
N LEU A 81 -0.92 -2.31 4.65
CA LEU A 81 -1.46 -1.21 5.43
C LEU A 81 -1.50 0.09 4.64
N THR A 82 -2.45 0.94 5.00
CA THR A 82 -2.58 2.30 4.48
C THR A 82 -2.32 3.27 5.63
N ILE A 83 -1.23 4.03 5.57
CA ILE A 83 -0.99 5.12 6.52
C ILE A 83 -2.06 6.20 6.28
N THR A 84 -2.85 6.48 7.30
CA THR A 84 -3.98 7.41 7.22
C THR A 84 -3.60 8.79 7.73
N GLU A 85 -2.83 8.87 8.81
CA GLU A 85 -2.36 10.14 9.36
C GLU A 85 -1.11 9.98 10.24
N VAL A 86 -0.41 11.10 10.43
CA VAL A 86 0.64 11.25 11.45
C VAL A 86 0.29 12.45 12.29
N ASN A 87 0.29 12.24 13.61
CA ASN A 87 -0.08 13.25 14.58
C ASN A 87 1.05 13.48 15.59
N GLY A 88 0.88 14.52 16.39
CA GLY A 88 1.73 14.72 17.55
C GLY A 88 1.12 15.65 18.59
N TYR A 89 1.60 15.50 19.82
CA TYR A 89 1.19 16.31 20.97
C TYR A 89 2.39 16.65 21.85
N THR A 90 2.19 17.60 22.76
CA THR A 90 3.18 17.92 23.80
C THR A 90 2.69 17.49 25.16
N SER A 91 3.60 17.05 26.02
CA SER A 91 3.30 16.92 27.45
C SER A 91 3.88 18.13 28.19
N SER A 92 3.01 19.07 28.55
CA SER A 92 3.39 20.31 29.25
C SER A 92 3.66 20.11 30.74
N SER A 93 3.27 18.97 31.30
CA SER A 93 3.58 18.58 32.70
C SER A 93 4.96 17.97 32.86
N ALA A 94 5.62 17.61 31.75
CA ALA A 94 7.00 17.12 31.76
C ALA A 94 7.97 18.31 31.89
N ASN A 95 8.98 18.16 32.77
CA ASN A 95 10.12 19.07 32.83
C ASN A 95 11.41 18.27 32.52
N PRO A 96 12.03 18.44 31.35
CA PRO A 96 11.67 19.38 30.27
C PRO A 96 10.42 18.94 29.46
N GLN A 97 9.79 19.90 28.77
CA GLN A 97 8.66 19.64 27.88
C GLN A 97 9.04 18.60 26.82
N SER A 98 8.15 17.63 26.60
CA SER A 98 8.33 16.58 25.59
C SER A 98 7.36 16.73 24.42
N TYR A 99 7.78 16.24 23.26
CA TYR A 99 7.06 16.18 22.00
C TYR A 99 6.92 14.73 21.60
N SER A 100 5.71 14.27 21.35
CA SER A 100 5.41 12.90 20.94
C SER A 100 4.82 12.89 19.54
N LEU A 101 5.32 11.99 18.70
CA LEU A 101 4.79 11.66 17.39
C LEU A 101 4.18 10.26 17.43
N TYR A 102 3.14 10.03 16.66
CA TYR A 102 2.59 8.70 16.43
C TYR A 102 1.93 8.64 15.05
N THR A 103 1.89 7.44 14.49
CA THR A 103 1.33 7.14 13.17
C THR A 103 0.02 6.41 13.33
N GLN A 104 -0.90 6.66 12.40
CA GLN A 104 -2.11 5.87 12.26
C GLN A 104 -2.15 5.18 10.92
N ALA A 105 -2.58 3.92 10.91
CA ALA A 105 -2.79 3.18 9.68
C ALA A 105 -4.01 2.25 9.78
N LEU A 106 -4.66 2.06 8.63
CA LEU A 106 -5.60 0.96 8.43
C LEU A 106 -4.82 -0.27 7.99
N PHE A 107 -4.94 -1.38 8.70
CA PHE A 107 -4.32 -2.65 8.34
C PHE A 107 -5.27 -3.41 7.39
N ASN A 108 -5.04 -3.28 6.09
CA ASN A 108 -5.90 -3.83 5.04
C ASN A 108 -5.85 -5.37 4.99
N LYS A 109 -4.68 -5.93 5.31
CA LYS A 109 -4.41 -7.37 5.27
C LYS A 109 -3.32 -7.71 6.27
N VAL A 110 -3.54 -8.75 7.07
CA VAL A 110 -2.57 -9.18 8.08
C VAL A 110 -2.53 -10.72 8.14
N PRO A 111 -1.34 -11.34 8.27
CA PRO A 111 -1.19 -12.77 8.52
C PRO A 111 -1.98 -13.26 9.73
N SER A 112 -2.45 -14.51 9.71
CA SER A 112 -3.09 -15.12 10.88
C SER A 112 -2.08 -15.46 12.00
N ASP A 113 -0.84 -15.81 11.64
CA ASP A 113 0.27 -15.97 12.57
C ASP A 113 1.20 -14.75 12.53
N LEU A 114 1.18 -13.97 13.60
CA LEU A 114 1.99 -12.76 13.76
C LEU A 114 3.37 -13.03 14.37
N LYS A 115 3.71 -14.29 14.68
CA LYS A 115 4.97 -14.62 15.33
C LYS A 115 6.15 -14.16 14.49
N GLY A 116 7.05 -13.36 15.10
CA GLY A 116 8.26 -12.87 14.45
C GLY A 116 8.06 -11.67 13.52
N TYR A 117 6.83 -11.15 13.40
CA TYR A 117 6.56 -9.87 12.74
C TYR A 117 6.80 -8.70 13.69
N ASN A 118 7.59 -7.72 13.26
CA ASN A 118 7.77 -6.44 13.92
C ASN A 118 7.47 -5.32 12.93
N VAL A 119 7.07 -4.18 13.47
CA VAL A 119 6.82 -2.96 12.72
C VAL A 119 7.82 -1.92 13.21
N ARG A 120 8.61 -1.36 12.29
CA ARG A 120 9.48 -0.22 12.59
C ARG A 120 8.90 1.04 11.95
N THR A 121 8.54 2.01 12.78
CA THR A 121 8.05 3.32 12.32
C THR A 121 9.16 4.34 12.49
N THR A 122 9.61 4.92 11.38
CA THR A 122 10.71 5.88 11.34
C THR A 122 10.21 7.24 10.86
N TYR A 123 10.45 8.29 11.64
CA TYR A 123 10.15 9.67 11.29
C TYR A 123 11.38 10.34 10.69
N LEU A 124 11.22 10.97 9.53
CA LEU A 124 12.29 11.55 8.73
C LEU A 124 12.07 13.05 8.55
N ASP A 125 13.14 13.83 8.51
CA ASP A 125 13.09 15.23 8.09
C ASP A 125 13.03 15.37 6.56
N ALA A 126 12.95 16.61 6.07
CA ALA A 126 12.85 16.90 4.63
C ALA A 126 14.07 16.46 3.81
N ASN A 127 15.21 16.22 4.46
CA ASN A 127 16.42 15.72 3.81
C ASN A 127 16.51 14.18 3.86
N GLY A 128 15.52 13.51 4.45
CA GLY A 128 15.55 12.07 4.70
C GLY A 128 16.43 11.68 5.89
N THR A 129 16.77 12.61 6.77
CA THR A 129 17.50 12.31 8.01
C THR A 129 16.54 11.76 9.05
N GLU A 130 16.94 10.67 9.70
CA GLU A 130 16.17 10.09 10.81
C GLU A 130 16.09 11.07 11.98
N ILE A 131 14.85 11.40 12.36
CA ILE A 131 14.54 12.15 13.59
C ILE A 131 14.49 11.16 14.77
N GLY A 132 13.84 10.03 14.54
CA GLY A 132 13.72 8.94 15.49
C GLY A 132 12.80 7.85 14.96
N PHE A 133 12.76 6.72 15.68
CA PHE A 133 11.95 5.58 15.32
C PHE A 133 11.42 4.87 16.56
N GLU A 134 10.43 4.01 16.35
CA GLU A 134 9.97 3.03 17.32
C GLU A 134 9.87 1.66 16.62
N THR A 135 10.14 0.57 17.35
CA THR A 135 9.99 -0.79 16.83
C THR A 135 9.21 -1.63 17.83
N GLU A 136 8.09 -2.17 17.38
CA GLU A 136 7.19 -2.94 18.22
C GLU A 136 6.71 -4.19 17.48
N THR A 137 6.35 -5.24 18.22
CA THR A 137 5.83 -6.48 17.63
C THR A 137 4.45 -6.21 17.03
N LEU A 138 4.19 -6.73 15.82
CA LEU A 138 2.92 -6.48 15.12
C LEU A 138 1.70 -6.92 15.94
N SER A 139 1.82 -7.98 16.74
CA SER A 139 0.76 -8.46 17.64
C SER A 139 0.38 -7.49 18.77
N ASN A 140 1.23 -6.50 19.07
CA ASN A 140 0.93 -5.46 20.06
C ASN A 140 0.18 -4.28 19.46
N ILE A 141 0.30 -4.10 18.14
CA ILE A 141 -0.39 -3.05 17.39
C ILE A 141 -1.74 -3.56 16.90
N TYR A 142 -1.72 -4.66 16.16
CA TYR A 142 -2.84 -5.11 15.36
C TYR A 142 -3.81 -5.97 16.17
N TYR A 143 -5.06 -5.56 16.09
CA TYR A 143 -6.22 -6.36 16.40
C TYR A 143 -7.21 -6.17 15.26
N ASP A 144 -8.03 -7.19 14.98
CA ASP A 144 -9.02 -7.15 13.91
C ASP A 144 -9.97 -5.95 14.12
N SER A 145 -9.84 -4.94 13.26
CA SER A 145 -10.49 -3.65 13.41
C SER A 145 -10.68 -2.99 12.05
N ASP A 146 -11.88 -2.45 11.85
CA ASP A 146 -12.20 -1.62 10.67
C ASP A 146 -11.66 -0.17 10.79
N TYR A 147 -10.96 0.15 11.87
CA TYR A 147 -10.48 1.51 12.17
C TYR A 147 -8.97 1.62 12.06
N SER A 148 -8.49 2.85 11.86
CA SER A 148 -7.05 3.12 11.93
C SER A 148 -6.52 2.91 13.35
N LEU A 149 -5.43 2.18 13.44
CA LEU A 149 -4.72 1.89 14.69
C LEU A 149 -3.56 2.86 14.86
N SER A 150 -3.33 3.33 16.07
CA SER A 150 -2.22 4.22 16.40
C SER A 150 -1.02 3.42 16.92
N PHE A 151 0.18 3.70 16.39
CA PHE A 151 1.42 3.00 16.73
C PHE A 151 2.65 3.86 16.41
N GLY A 152 3.84 3.35 16.69
CA GLY A 152 5.09 4.05 16.37
C GLY A 152 5.34 5.26 17.26
N TYR A 153 4.99 5.19 18.55
CA TYR A 153 5.06 6.31 19.46
C TYR A 153 6.52 6.72 19.74
N TYR A 154 6.96 7.83 19.17
CA TYR A 154 8.29 8.40 19.39
C TYR A 154 8.21 9.68 20.22
N THR A 155 8.96 9.76 21.31
CA THR A 155 9.00 10.94 22.18
C THR A 155 10.40 11.54 22.27
N THR A 156 10.49 12.86 22.16
CA THR A 156 11.75 13.61 22.23
C THR A 156 11.59 14.91 23.02
N TYR A 157 12.70 15.45 23.51
CA TYR A 157 12.75 16.75 24.19
C TYR A 157 13.19 17.89 23.26
N LYS A 158 13.68 17.57 22.07
CA LYS A 158 13.96 18.54 21.00
C LYS A 158 12.76 18.59 20.07
N LYS A 159 12.14 19.75 19.89
CA LYS A 159 10.97 19.92 19.00
C LYS A 159 11.27 19.32 17.62
N PRO A 160 10.59 18.23 17.21
CA PRO A 160 10.82 17.60 15.91
C PRO A 160 10.10 18.38 14.81
N ASN A 161 10.59 18.24 13.57
CA ASN A 161 9.95 18.78 12.37
C ASN A 161 9.88 17.67 11.29
N PRO A 162 9.02 16.65 11.48
CA PRO A 162 8.95 15.51 10.59
C PRO A 162 8.30 15.88 9.27
N ASP A 163 8.78 15.28 8.20
CA ASP A 163 8.39 15.57 6.82
C ASP A 163 7.86 14.33 6.11
N HIS A 164 8.46 13.17 6.36
CA HIS A 164 7.97 11.86 5.91
C HIS A 164 7.97 10.87 7.08
N VAL A 165 7.14 9.84 6.96
CA VAL A 165 7.18 8.65 7.81
C VAL A 165 7.40 7.43 6.93
N THR A 166 8.18 6.47 7.43
CA THR A 166 8.34 5.14 6.83
C THR A 166 7.95 4.09 7.85
N VAL A 167 7.07 3.18 7.47
CA VAL A 167 6.66 2.01 8.27
C VAL A 167 7.23 0.78 7.58
N GLU A 168 8.21 0.13 8.20
CA GLU A 168 8.82 -1.11 7.71
C GLU A 168 8.18 -2.32 8.39
N ILE A 169 7.82 -3.33 7.60
CA ILE A 169 7.39 -4.64 8.10
C ILE A 169 8.60 -5.56 8.11
N ILE A 170 8.92 -6.09 9.28
CA ILE A 170 10.12 -6.90 9.54
C ILE A 170 9.67 -8.29 9.96
N LYS A 171 10.10 -9.32 9.23
CA LYS A 171 9.87 -10.72 9.59
C LYS A 171 11.20 -11.39 9.91
N ASP A 172 11.32 -11.91 11.13
CA ASP A 172 12.51 -12.64 11.60
C ASP A 172 13.82 -11.86 11.38
N GLY A 173 13.77 -10.54 11.60
CA GLY A 173 14.92 -9.63 11.48
C GLY A 173 15.20 -9.09 10.09
N LYS A 174 14.40 -9.45 9.07
CA LYS A 174 14.53 -8.94 7.71
C LYS A 174 13.35 -8.04 7.34
N THR A 175 13.61 -6.84 6.83
CA THR A 175 12.56 -6.01 6.21
C THR A 175 12.01 -6.75 4.99
N ILE A 176 10.71 -7.02 5.01
CA ILE A 176 9.96 -7.68 3.94
C ILE A 176 9.07 -6.72 3.17
N ASP A 177 8.68 -5.60 3.78
CA ASP A 177 7.92 -4.54 3.11
C ASP A 177 8.16 -3.17 3.75
N ASN A 178 7.83 -2.09 3.05
CA ASN A 178 7.90 -0.72 3.57
C ASN A 178 6.83 0.20 2.95
N PHE A 179 6.27 1.06 3.79
CA PHE A 179 5.24 2.04 3.42
C PHE A 179 5.75 3.43 3.78
N THR A 180 5.87 4.32 2.79
CA THR A 180 6.35 5.68 3.02
C THR A 180 5.27 6.69 2.66
N GLN A 181 5.06 7.68 3.53
CA GLN A 181 4.09 8.74 3.31
C GLN A 181 4.65 10.12 3.67
N LYS A 182 4.30 11.13 2.87
CA LYS A 182 4.49 12.54 3.22
C LYS A 182 3.55 12.92 4.36
N ILE A 183 4.09 13.58 5.39
CA ILE A 183 3.32 14.00 6.55
C ILE A 183 2.61 15.33 6.25
N ASP A 184 1.30 15.37 6.48
CA ASP A 184 0.56 16.63 6.59
C ASP A 184 0.86 17.28 7.95
N GLN A 185 1.84 18.18 7.96
CA GLN A 185 2.29 18.87 9.18
C GLN A 185 1.18 19.69 9.87
N SER A 186 0.08 20.03 9.16
CA SER A 186 -1.06 20.73 9.77
C SER A 186 -1.80 19.87 10.82
N LYS A 187 -1.61 18.55 10.78
CA LYS A 187 -2.19 17.60 11.75
C LYS A 187 -1.39 17.52 13.06
N ILE A 188 -0.15 18.00 13.07
CA ILE A 188 0.71 17.93 14.25
C ILE A 188 0.48 19.17 15.12
N LYS A 189 -0.15 18.97 16.28
CA LYS A 189 -0.62 20.08 17.14
C LYS A 189 0.47 21.00 17.64
N PHE A 190 1.72 20.55 17.76
CA PHE A 190 2.81 21.38 18.26
C PHE A 190 3.55 22.16 17.16
N LEU A 191 3.20 21.93 15.89
CA LEU A 191 3.71 22.69 14.76
C LEU A 191 2.81 23.88 14.38
N ASN A 192 1.56 23.88 14.87
CA ASN A 192 0.52 24.87 14.57
C ASN A 192 -0.01 25.52 15.86
#